data_AF-A0A655T163-F1
#
_entry.id   AF-A0A655T163-F1
#
_cell.length_a   1.000
_cell.length_b   1.000
_cell.length_c   1.000
_cell.angle_alpha   90.00
_cell.angle_beta   90.00
_cell.angle_gamma   90.00
#
_symmetry.space_group_name_H-M   'P 1'
#
loop_
_entity.id
_entity.type
_entity.pdbx_description
1 polymer ?
#
loop_
_entity_poly.entity_id
_entity_poly.type
_entity_poly.pdbx_seq_one_letter_code
_entity_poly.pdbx_strand_id
1 'polypeptide(L)' 'MPGITIGDGAIVASKSVVTQDVPPYSIVGGNPAKVFKHRFEPHVVDKLLAIAWWDWSAEKITENLKAITQ' A
#
# COMPACT_ATOMS: atom_id res chain seq x y z
N MET A 1 -14.72 9.32 -1.22
CA MET A 1 -16.16 8.97 -1.21
C MET A 1 -16.41 8.09 0.00
N PRO A 2 -17.54 8.20 0.72
CA PRO A 2 -17.86 7.28 1.80
C PRO A 2 -17.90 5.82 1.32
N GLY A 3 -17.40 4.88 2.12
CA GLY A 3 -17.48 3.44 1.85
C GLY A 3 -16.37 2.83 0.97
N ILE A 4 -15.37 3.61 0.55
CA ILE A 4 -14.23 3.09 -0.21
C ILE A 4 -13.17 2.46 0.71
N THR A 5 -12.46 1.46 0.20
CA THR A 5 -11.31 0.83 0.86
C THR A 5 -10.00 1.26 0.20
N ILE A 6 -8.99 1.56 1.03
CA ILE A 6 -7.62 1.81 0.57
C ILE A 6 -6.77 0.64 1.07
N GLY A 7 -6.21 -0.14 0.15
CA GLY A 7 -5.39 -1.30 0.49
C GLY A 7 -4.03 -0.94 1.08
N ASP A 8 -3.43 -1.91 1.78
CA ASP A 8 -2.16 -1.74 2.48
C ASP A 8 -1.03 -1.30 1.55
N GLY A 9 -0.19 -0.40 2.06
CA GLY A 9 0.96 0.11 1.32
C GLY A 9 0.62 0.94 0.07
N ALA A 10 -0.64 1.32 -0.16
CA ALA A 10 -1.01 2.22 -1.25
C ALA A 10 -0.44 3.64 -1.07
N ILE A 11 -0.16 4.32 -2.18
CA ILE A 11 0.29 5.71 -2.21
C ILE A 11 -0.76 6.55 -2.95
N VAL A 12 -1.29 7.57 -2.27
CA VAL A 12 -2.26 8.52 -2.85
C VAL A 12 -1.56 9.84 -3.11
N ALA A 13 -1.46 10.24 -4.39
CA ALA A 13 -0.84 11.50 -4.76
C ALA A 13 -1.61 12.70 -4.21
N SER A 14 -0.90 13.79 -3.90
CA SER A 14 -1.49 15.03 -3.41
C SER A 14 -2.61 15.54 -4.33
N LYS A 15 -3.67 16.11 -3.75
CA LYS A 15 -4.85 16.65 -4.47
C LYS A 15 -5.69 15.60 -5.23
N SER A 16 -5.53 14.32 -4.93
CA SER A 16 -6.36 13.27 -5.55
C SER A 16 -7.75 13.19 -4.93
N VAL A 17 -8.75 12.86 -5.75
CA VAL A 17 -10.12 12.57 -5.30
C VAL A 17 -10.40 11.10 -5.55
N VAL A 18 -10.30 10.31 -4.47
CA VAL A 18 -10.51 8.86 -4.54
C VAL A 18 -12.00 8.55 -4.57
N THR A 19 -12.42 7.95 -5.68
CA THR A 19 -13.82 7.65 -6.00
C THR A 19 -14.14 6.16 -6.11
N GLN A 20 -13.12 5.30 -6.04
CA GLN A 20 -13.19 3.85 -6.14
C GLN A 20 -12.16 3.23 -5.20
N ASP A 21 -12.29 1.92 -4.93
CA ASP A 21 -11.34 1.19 -4.10
C ASP A 21 -9.92 1.23 -4.69
N VAL A 22 -8.92 1.30 -3.80
CA VAL A 22 -7.52 1.40 -4.16
C VAL A 22 -6.83 0.07 -3.84
N PRO A 23 -6.30 -0.66 -4.84
CA PRO A 23 -5.61 -1.92 -4.60
C PRO A 23 -4.38 -1.75 -3.69
N PRO A 24 -4.01 -2.78 -2.89
CA PRO A 24 -2.79 -2.76 -2.12
C PRO A 24 -1.56 -2.45 -2.97
N TYR A 25 -0.61 -1.71 -2.40
CA TYR A 25 0.65 -1.33 -3.04
C TYR A 25 0.52 -0.61 -4.39
N SER A 26 -0.65 -0.06 -4.71
CA SER A 26 -0.86 0.76 -5.90
C SER A 26 -0.56 2.24 -5.63
N ILE A 27 -0.20 2.96 -6.69
CA ILE A 27 -0.01 4.41 -6.68
C ILE A 27 -1.14 5.03 -7.50
N VAL A 28 -1.98 5.83 -6.82
CA VAL A 28 -3.14 6.49 -7.42
C VAL A 28 -2.99 8.00 -7.44
N GLY A 29 -3.55 8.63 -8.47
CA GLY A 29 -3.48 10.07 -8.64
C GLY A 29 -4.62 10.65 -9.48
N GLY A 30 -4.96 11.91 -9.21
CA GLY A 30 -5.89 12.70 -10.03
C GLY A 30 -7.31 12.83 -9.45
N ASN A 31 -8.17 13.50 -10.21
CA ASN A 31 -9.58 13.72 -9.88
C ASN A 31 -10.43 13.42 -11.14
N PRO A 32 -11.05 12.23 -11.26
CA PRO A 32 -11.03 11.12 -10.30
C PRO A 32 -9.67 10.41 -10.25
N ALA A 33 -9.33 9.84 -9.09
CA ALA A 33 -8.07 9.13 -8.88
C ALA A 33 -8.02 7.83 -9.69
N LYS A 34 -6.92 7.62 -10.43
CA LYS A 34 -6.65 6.39 -11.20
C LYS A 34 -5.32 5.78 -10.79
N VAL A 35 -5.23 4.45 -10.83
CA VAL A 35 -3.96 3.74 -10.70
C VAL A 35 -3.10 4.04 -11.91
N PHE A 36 -1.88 4.53 -11.69
CA PHE A 36 -0.92 4.78 -12.78
C PHE A 36 0.39 4.00 -12.61
N LYS A 37 0.64 3.43 -11.43
CA LYS A 37 1.83 2.63 -11.15
C LYS A 37 1.57 1.68 -9.97
N HIS A 38 2.25 0.54 -9.94
CA HIS A 38 2.36 -0.31 -8.75
C HIS A 38 3.75 -0.14 -8.11
N ARG A 39 3.83 -0.19 -6.78
CA ARG A 39 5.11 -0.10 -6.05
C ARG A 39 6.01 -1.30 -6.34
N PHE A 40 5.40 -2.47 -6.52
CA PHE A 40 6.08 -3.75 -6.73
C PHE A 40 5.31 -4.60 -7.75
N GLU A 41 5.98 -5.65 -8.24
CA GLU A 41 5.36 -6.69 -9.05
C GLU A 41 4.28 -7.45 -8.26
N PRO A 42 3.22 -7.98 -8.89
CA PRO A 42 2.10 -8.64 -8.20
C PRO A 42 2.53 -9.73 -7.22
N HIS A 43 3.46 -10.61 -7.63
CA HIS A 43 3.95 -11.69 -6.78
C HIS A 43 4.72 -11.21 -5.54
N VAL A 44 5.29 -10.00 -5.56
CA VAL A 44 5.93 -9.37 -4.39
C VAL A 44 4.86 -8.82 -3.46
N VAL A 45 3.81 -8.20 -4.02
CA VAL A 45 2.67 -7.71 -3.26
C VAL A 45 2.00 -8.85 -2.49
N ASP A 46 1.76 -10.00 -3.14
CA ASP A 46 1.17 -11.18 -2.48
C ASP A 46 2.00 -11.65 -1.28
N LYS A 47 3.34 -11.66 -1.43
CA LYS A 47 4.25 -12.01 -0.32
C LYS A 47 4.19 -10.99 0.80
N LEU A 48 4.17 -9.70 0.48
CA LEU A 48 4.11 -8.64 1.49
C LEU A 48 2.80 -8.66 2.28
N LEU A 49 1.68 -8.90 1.60
CA LEU A 49 0.36 -9.07 2.23
C LEU A 49 0.31 -10.31 3.12
N ALA A 50 0.93 -11.42 2.70
CA ALA A 50 1.02 -12.63 3.53
C ALA A 50 1.93 -12.45 4.75
N ILE A 51 2.98 -11.64 4.62
CA ILE A 51 3.90 -11.31 5.72
C ILE A 51 3.23 -10.41 6.75
N ALA A 52 2.43 -9.43 6.30
CA ALA A 52 1.71 -8.45 7.11
C ALA A 52 2.58 -7.90 8.25
N TRP A 53 3.78 -7.40 7.91
CA TRP A 53 4.79 -7.04 8.91
C TRP A 53 4.33 -5.91 9.86
N TRP A 54 3.34 -5.12 9.45
CA TRP A 54 2.71 -4.10 10.29
C TRP A 54 1.90 -4.69 11.46
N ASP A 55 1.51 -5.97 11.40
CA ASP A 55 0.82 -6.68 12.49
C ASP A 55 1.80 -7.37 13.46
N TRP A 56 3.11 -7.30 13.20
CA TRP A 56 4.12 -7.88 14.08
C TRP A 56 4.30 -7.07 15.37
N SER A 57 4.87 -7.70 16.40
CA SER A 57 5.29 -6.97 17.60
C SER A 57 6.40 -5.97 17.26
N ALA A 58 6.49 -4.90 18.04
CA ALA A 58 7.48 -3.85 17.82
C ALA A 58 8.92 -4.38 17.88
N GLU A 59 9.20 -5.39 18.73
CA GLU A 59 10.50 -6.04 18.84
C GLU A 59 10.87 -6.73 17.54
N LYS A 60 9.95 -7.53 16.98
CA LYS A 60 10.18 -8.23 15.70
C LYS A 60 10.36 -7.26 14.54
N ILE A 61 9.61 -6.15 14.51
CA ILE A 61 9.81 -5.09 13.51
C ILE A 61 11.21 -4.49 13.65
N THR A 62 11.65 -4.20 14.88
CA THR A 62 12.97 -3.60 15.16
C THR A 62 14.11 -4.51 14.73
N GLU A 63 14.02 -5.81 15.01
CA GLU A 63 15.00 -6.81 14.57
C GLU A 63 15.12 -6.90 13.04
N ASN A 64 14.01 -6.68 12.33
CA ASN A 64 13.92 -6.80 10.87
C ASN A 64 13.93 -5.44 10.15
N LEU A 65 14.26 -4.34 10.84
CA LEU A 65 14.16 -2.98 10.29
C LEU A 65 14.94 -2.82 8.97
N LYS A 66 16.14 -3.42 8.90
CA LYS A 66 16.99 -3.41 7.70
C LYS A 66 16.30 -4.02 6.47
N ALA A 67 15.42 -4.99 6.64
CA ALA A 67 14.69 -5.61 5.54
C ALA A 67 13.44 -4.82 5.13
N ILE A 68 12.87 -4.02 6.04
CA ILE A 68 11.63 -3.26 5.80
C ILE A 68 11.92 -1.91 5.13
N THR A 69 13.04 -1.27 5.46
CA THR A 69 13.35 0.10 5.02
C THR A 69 14.17 0.18 3.72
N GLN A 70 14.49 -0.95 3.09
CA GLN A 70 15.28 -0.98 1.85
C GLN A 70 14.45 -0.79 0.59
#